data_AF-A0AAW5E7N4-F1
#
_entry.id   AF-A0AAW5E7N4-F1
#
_cell.length_a   1.000
_cell.length_b   1.000
_cell.length_c   1.000
_cell.angle_alpha   90.00
_cell.angle_beta   90.00
_cell.angle_gamma   90.00
#
_symmetry.space_group_name_H-M   'P 1'
#
loop_
_entity.id
_entity.type
_entity.pdbx_description
1 polymer ?
#
loop_
_entity_poly.entity_id
_entity_poly.type
_entity_poly.pdbx_seq_one_letter_code
_entity_poly.pdbx_strand_id
1 'polypeptide(L)'
;MDIYDLLVEIELLIASKREGDYWDFKEKHHPNKADLLHDIICMANNRADKDGYIIFGVSDDYEIKGTENDENRRNQQGIIDFLKSKKFSGGIRPTIEMKTLDFYDKQVDLLIIKNSTDTPFFILDDYSDKKRKVRANAIYTRTGDVNTDIDKSADINHIEYLWRKRFLLNRPPLEQIKQKLQQKSEWKRKEDTFYNIFNPEFTITLEDDDRSGHPEFYSYLMMNISTSYGTLEIKCFGTKLYSQGFTILDSGRYLTVVPEWGFIENKFKFNGAISYKYYIKGSLDYILHEFLSEDDHEAVMAKKRFYKGIVIYNNELEKELFEEYIYQNISFLTESINNIDDPYEWLETESEQEKQDARTKIQIGEELNRLLDKFRNER
;
A
#
# COMPACT_ATOMS: atom_id res chain seq x y z
N MET A 1 7.87 -3.33 -6.90
CA MET A 1 9.16 -3.95 -7.22
C MET A 1 9.40 -3.73 -8.70
N ASP A 2 10.45 -2.99 -9.03
CA ASP A 2 10.84 -2.78 -10.43
C ASP A 2 11.42 -4.08 -11.03
N ILE A 3 11.54 -4.17 -12.35
CA ILE A 3 12.02 -5.36 -13.06
C ILE A 3 13.45 -5.72 -12.67
N TYR A 4 14.29 -4.73 -12.34
CA TYR A 4 15.66 -4.96 -11.90
C TYR A 4 15.73 -5.66 -10.54
N ASP A 5 14.97 -5.18 -9.55
CA ASP A 5 14.89 -5.81 -8.23
C ASP A 5 14.40 -7.25 -8.33
N LEU A 6 13.41 -7.48 -9.20
CA LEU A 6 12.89 -8.82 -9.44
C LEU A 6 13.95 -9.72 -10.08
N LEU A 7 14.69 -9.25 -11.09
CA LEU A 7 15.77 -10.01 -11.71
C LEU A 7 16.80 -10.46 -10.67
N VAL A 8 17.24 -9.54 -9.82
CA VAL A 8 18.20 -9.82 -8.73
C VAL A 8 17.62 -10.83 -7.74
N GLU A 9 16.35 -10.69 -7.35
CA GLU A 9 15.69 -11.67 -6.46
C GLU A 9 15.71 -13.07 -7.08
N ILE A 10 15.35 -13.21 -8.35
CA ILE A 10 15.30 -14.52 -9.03
C ILE A 10 16.68 -15.12 -9.24
N GLU A 11 17.69 -14.31 -9.56
CA GLU A 11 19.10 -14.75 -9.59
C GLU A 11 19.53 -15.36 -8.25
N LEU A 12 19.19 -14.70 -7.14
CA LEU A 12 19.51 -15.19 -5.80
C LEU A 12 18.75 -16.49 -5.47
N LEU A 13 17.48 -16.62 -5.88
CA LEU A 13 16.71 -17.85 -5.68
C LEU A 13 17.32 -19.02 -6.46
N ILE A 14 17.68 -18.83 -7.74
CA ILE A 14 18.33 -19.88 -8.56
C ILE A 14 19.69 -20.25 -7.96
N ALA A 15 20.49 -19.27 -7.57
CA ALA A 15 21.79 -19.48 -6.94
C ALA A 15 21.70 -20.22 -5.60
N SER A 16 20.56 -20.14 -4.91
CA SER A 16 20.33 -20.85 -3.64
C SER A 16 20.26 -22.37 -3.80
N LYS A 17 20.05 -22.87 -5.03
CA LYS A 17 19.97 -24.31 -5.37
C LYS A 17 19.02 -25.10 -4.47
N ARG A 18 17.91 -24.47 -4.10
CA ARG A 18 16.84 -25.08 -3.32
C ARG A 18 15.52 -24.40 -3.66
N GLU A 19 14.45 -25.13 -3.41
CA GLU A 19 13.11 -24.56 -3.33
C GLU A 19 12.78 -24.12 -1.90
N GLY A 20 11.69 -23.39 -1.73
CA GLY A 20 11.25 -22.97 -0.41
C GLY A 20 9.81 -22.50 -0.36
N ASP A 21 9.46 -21.89 0.77
CA ASP A 21 8.07 -21.68 1.18
C ASP A 21 7.21 -20.90 0.17
N TYR A 22 7.83 -20.05 -0.65
CA TYR A 22 7.15 -19.16 -1.59
C TYR A 22 7.68 -19.26 -3.02
N TRP A 23 8.58 -20.19 -3.34
CA TRP A 23 9.04 -20.38 -4.72
C TRP A 23 9.28 -21.84 -5.07
N ASP A 24 9.05 -22.15 -6.34
CA ASP A 24 9.12 -23.49 -6.93
C ASP A 24 9.65 -23.36 -8.35
N PHE A 25 10.59 -24.23 -8.71
CA PHE A 25 11.17 -24.26 -10.05
C PHE A 25 10.46 -25.30 -10.91
N LYS A 26 10.28 -24.95 -12.18
CA LYS A 26 9.70 -25.83 -13.18
C LYS A 26 10.49 -25.66 -14.46
N GLU A 27 10.93 -26.76 -15.06
CA GLU A 27 11.65 -26.66 -16.34
C GLU A 27 10.75 -26.09 -17.44
N LYS A 28 9.47 -26.48 -17.42
CA LYS A 28 8.46 -26.13 -18.43
C LYS A 28 7.14 -25.76 -17.78
N HIS A 29 6.34 -24.97 -18.48
CA HIS A 29 4.94 -24.73 -18.16
C HIS A 29 4.19 -26.06 -18.11
N HIS A 30 3.25 -26.15 -17.17
CA HIS A 30 2.53 -27.40 -16.95
C HIS A 30 1.72 -27.83 -18.19
N PRO A 31 1.94 -29.02 -18.75
CA PRO A 31 1.06 -29.57 -19.78
C PRO A 31 -0.30 -29.98 -19.21
N ASN A 32 -0.36 -30.25 -17.90
CA ASN A 32 -1.58 -30.60 -17.17
C ASN A 32 -2.09 -29.38 -16.40
N LYS A 33 -3.31 -28.94 -16.72
CA LYS A 33 -3.94 -27.77 -16.09
C LYS A 33 -4.38 -28.03 -14.65
N ALA A 34 -4.61 -29.28 -14.25
CA ALA A 34 -4.94 -29.61 -12.86
C ALA A 34 -3.69 -29.48 -11.97
N ASP A 35 -2.50 -29.86 -12.47
CA ASP A 35 -1.24 -29.62 -11.76
C ASP A 35 -0.94 -28.12 -11.64
N LEU A 36 -1.13 -27.35 -12.73
CA LEU A 36 -1.02 -25.89 -12.67
C LEU A 36 -1.95 -25.26 -11.62
N LEU A 37 -3.24 -25.68 -11.61
CA LEU A 37 -4.21 -25.16 -10.66
C LEU A 37 -3.81 -25.49 -9.21
N HIS A 38 -3.35 -26.73 -8.99
CA HIS A 38 -2.90 -27.19 -7.69
C HIS A 38 -1.73 -26.35 -7.19
N ASP A 39 -0.70 -26.13 -8.01
CA ASP A 39 0.49 -25.38 -7.62
C ASP A 39 0.16 -23.89 -7.39
N ILE A 40 -0.71 -23.29 -8.22
CA ILE A 40 -1.23 -21.93 -7.97
C ILE A 40 -1.94 -21.85 -6.62
N ILE A 41 -2.80 -22.81 -6.27
CA ILE A 41 -3.53 -22.80 -4.99
C ILE A 41 -2.55 -22.98 -3.81
N CYS A 42 -1.59 -23.91 -3.92
CA CYS A 42 -0.55 -24.10 -2.91
C CYS A 42 0.25 -22.82 -2.66
N MET A 43 0.67 -22.15 -3.75
CA MET A 43 1.41 -20.89 -3.68
C MET A 43 0.56 -19.74 -3.15
N ALA A 44 -0.71 -19.63 -3.54
CA ALA A 44 -1.62 -18.61 -3.02
C ALA A 44 -1.86 -18.77 -1.51
N ASN A 45 -1.80 -20.01 -1.03
CA ASN A 45 -1.95 -20.39 0.37
C ASN A 45 -0.60 -20.61 1.07
N ASN A 46 0.51 -20.04 0.56
CA ASN A 46 1.80 -20.15 1.23
C ASN A 46 1.78 -19.47 2.60
N ARG A 47 2.65 -19.96 3.51
CA ARG A 47 2.75 -19.48 4.89
C ARG A 47 3.87 -18.47 5.11
N ALA A 48 4.66 -18.19 4.07
CA ALA A 48 5.69 -17.16 4.12
C ALA A 48 5.11 -15.74 4.15
N ASP A 49 3.81 -15.60 3.82
CA ASP A 49 3.12 -14.31 3.77
C ASP A 49 3.82 -13.34 2.80
N LYS A 50 4.21 -13.91 1.65
CA LYS A 50 4.86 -13.23 0.52
C LYS A 50 4.17 -13.62 -0.78
N ASP A 51 4.46 -12.87 -1.83
CA ASP A 51 4.14 -13.30 -3.19
C ASP A 51 4.75 -14.68 -3.42
N GLY A 52 3.98 -15.59 -4.00
CA GLY A 52 4.43 -16.91 -4.41
C GLY A 52 4.94 -16.90 -5.84
N TYR A 53 6.00 -17.64 -6.15
CA TYR A 53 6.62 -17.71 -7.47
C TYR A 53 6.61 -19.14 -7.99
N ILE A 54 6.08 -19.33 -9.19
CA ILE A 54 6.38 -20.51 -10.00
C ILE A 54 7.29 -20.02 -11.12
N ILE A 55 8.54 -20.48 -11.09
CA ILE A 55 9.62 -19.99 -11.95
C ILE A 55 9.86 -21.05 -13.03
N PHE A 56 9.42 -20.74 -14.24
CA PHE A 56 9.52 -21.63 -15.40
C PHE A 56 10.82 -21.42 -16.18
N GLY A 57 11.34 -22.47 -16.79
CA GLY A 57 12.58 -22.44 -17.57
C GLY A 57 13.83 -22.76 -16.74
N VAL A 58 13.67 -23.32 -15.54
CA VAL A 58 14.75 -23.76 -14.66
C VAL A 58 14.56 -25.24 -14.34
N SER A 59 15.57 -26.07 -14.62
CA SER A 59 15.50 -27.52 -14.36
C SER A 59 15.62 -27.88 -12.88
N ASP A 60 15.35 -29.14 -12.53
CA ASP A 60 15.51 -29.66 -11.16
C ASP A 60 16.96 -29.52 -10.62
N ASP A 61 17.96 -29.52 -11.51
CA ASP A 61 19.37 -29.23 -11.18
C ASP A 61 19.69 -27.73 -11.04
N TYR A 62 18.66 -26.87 -11.06
CA TYR A 62 18.74 -25.40 -10.97
C TYR A 62 19.51 -24.73 -12.13
N GLU A 63 19.49 -25.36 -13.30
CA GLU A 63 20.07 -24.79 -14.52
C GLU A 63 19.00 -24.08 -15.35
N ILE A 64 19.35 -22.90 -15.89
CA ILE A 64 18.47 -22.15 -16.78
C ILE A 64 18.40 -22.86 -18.13
N LYS A 65 17.22 -23.38 -18.48
CA LYS A 65 16.92 -24.06 -19.74
C LYS A 65 16.20 -23.15 -20.74
N GLY A 66 15.43 -22.18 -20.26
CA GLY A 66 14.65 -21.26 -21.09
C GLY A 66 13.22 -21.77 -21.35
N THR A 67 12.32 -20.86 -21.74
CA THR A 67 10.89 -21.11 -22.02
C THR A 67 10.50 -20.75 -23.45
N GLU A 68 11.42 -20.18 -24.23
CA GLU A 68 11.18 -19.69 -25.59
C GLU A 68 10.63 -20.73 -26.56
N ASN A 69 10.97 -22.02 -26.35
CA ASN A 69 10.53 -23.15 -27.17
C ASN A 69 9.51 -24.07 -26.45
N ASP A 70 8.89 -23.61 -25.36
CA ASP A 70 7.92 -24.41 -24.62
C ASP A 70 6.53 -24.41 -25.29
N GLU A 71 6.11 -25.58 -25.78
CA GLU A 71 4.80 -25.80 -26.41
C GLU A 71 3.61 -25.50 -25.49
N ASN A 72 3.81 -25.51 -24.17
CA ASN A 72 2.78 -25.27 -23.17
C ASN A 72 2.87 -23.88 -22.54
N ARG A 73 3.75 -22.99 -23.05
CA ARG A 73 3.93 -21.64 -22.54
C ARG A 73 2.61 -20.88 -22.52
N ARG A 74 2.24 -20.33 -21.37
CA ARG A 74 1.01 -19.55 -21.20
C ARG A 74 1.33 -18.09 -20.90
N ASN A 75 0.51 -17.21 -21.47
CA ASN A 75 0.54 -15.79 -21.13
C ASN A 75 -0.42 -15.49 -19.96
N GLN A 76 -0.35 -14.25 -19.46
CA GLN A 76 -1.18 -13.77 -18.34
C GLN A 76 -2.68 -14.01 -18.57
N GLN A 77 -3.19 -13.61 -19.74
CA GLN A 77 -4.62 -13.70 -20.04
C GLN A 77 -5.11 -15.15 -20.01
N GLY A 78 -4.31 -16.09 -20.55
CA GLY A 78 -4.64 -17.51 -20.55
C GLY A 78 -4.76 -18.09 -19.13
N ILE A 79 -3.92 -17.65 -18.20
CA ILE A 79 -3.98 -18.08 -16.78
C ILE A 79 -5.17 -17.42 -16.08
N ILE A 80 -5.41 -16.13 -16.30
CA ILE A 80 -6.56 -15.41 -15.73
C ILE A 80 -7.88 -16.06 -16.16
N ASP A 81 -8.04 -16.35 -17.45
CA ASP A 81 -9.26 -16.99 -17.96
C ASP A 81 -9.42 -18.41 -17.44
N PHE A 82 -8.29 -19.13 -17.30
CA PHE A 82 -8.29 -20.43 -16.66
C PHE A 82 -8.78 -20.37 -15.20
N LEU A 83 -8.28 -19.45 -14.39
CA LEU A 83 -8.73 -19.26 -13.00
C LEU A 83 -10.19 -18.79 -12.93
N LYS A 84 -10.61 -17.88 -13.82
CA LYS A 84 -12.00 -17.41 -13.92
C LYS A 84 -12.99 -18.53 -14.18
N SER A 85 -12.60 -19.53 -14.98
CA SER A 85 -13.41 -20.71 -15.28
C SER A 85 -13.65 -21.64 -14.09
N LYS A 86 -12.99 -21.43 -12.95
CA LYS A 86 -13.13 -22.25 -11.73
C LYS A 86 -14.02 -21.54 -10.70
N LYS A 87 -14.82 -22.33 -9.99
CA LYS A 87 -15.65 -21.85 -8.88
C LYS A 87 -14.83 -21.83 -7.59
N PHE A 88 -14.14 -20.73 -7.35
CA PHE A 88 -13.48 -20.51 -6.06
C PHE A 88 -14.49 -20.12 -4.97
N SER A 89 -14.18 -20.46 -3.73
CA SER A 89 -14.97 -20.05 -2.57
C SER A 89 -15.16 -18.54 -2.50
N GLY A 90 -16.39 -18.09 -2.24
CA GLY A 90 -16.76 -16.67 -2.22
C GLY A 90 -16.62 -15.95 -3.57
N GLY A 91 -16.30 -16.64 -4.66
CA GLY A 91 -15.97 -16.03 -5.96
C GLY A 91 -14.61 -15.33 -5.98
N ILE A 92 -13.80 -15.45 -4.92
CA ILE A 92 -12.50 -14.78 -4.76
C ILE A 92 -11.40 -15.71 -5.27
N ARG A 93 -10.50 -15.20 -6.12
CA ARG A 93 -9.47 -15.99 -6.80
C ARG A 93 -8.09 -15.43 -6.50
N PRO A 94 -7.03 -16.25 -6.54
CA PRO A 94 -5.67 -15.74 -6.46
C PRO A 94 -5.43 -14.69 -7.55
N THR A 95 -4.87 -13.55 -7.16
CA THR A 95 -4.40 -12.55 -8.13
C THR A 95 -3.03 -12.98 -8.61
N ILE A 96 -2.81 -12.91 -9.93
CA ILE A 96 -1.55 -13.33 -10.54
C ILE A 96 -1.00 -12.25 -11.46
N GLU A 97 0.31 -12.30 -11.69
CA GLU A 97 1.04 -11.50 -12.65
C GLU A 97 2.03 -12.41 -13.39
N MET A 98 2.12 -12.29 -14.71
CA MET A 98 3.15 -12.97 -15.50
C MET A 98 4.23 -11.98 -15.90
N LYS A 99 5.49 -12.33 -15.63
CA LYS A 99 6.65 -11.60 -16.13
C LYS A 99 7.60 -12.54 -16.86
N THR A 100 8.34 -12.02 -17.81
CA THR A 100 9.43 -12.76 -18.47
C THR A 100 10.72 -11.99 -18.22
N LEU A 101 11.74 -12.71 -17.78
CA LEU A 101 13.08 -12.18 -17.55
C LEU A 101 14.04 -12.81 -18.57
N ASP A 102 14.86 -11.98 -19.20
CA ASP A 102 15.88 -12.42 -20.14
C ASP A 102 17.19 -12.69 -19.40
N PHE A 103 17.62 -13.96 -19.40
CA PHE A 103 18.89 -14.42 -18.87
C PHE A 103 19.81 -14.78 -20.03
N TYR A 104 20.60 -13.81 -20.49
CA TYR A 104 21.40 -13.90 -21.71
C TYR A 104 20.54 -14.24 -22.94
N ASP A 105 20.65 -15.46 -23.48
CA ASP A 105 19.93 -15.96 -24.64
C ASP A 105 18.68 -16.79 -24.29
N LYS A 106 18.36 -16.91 -23.01
CA LYS A 106 17.25 -17.74 -22.50
C LYS A 106 16.21 -16.92 -21.76
N GLN A 107 14.95 -17.32 -21.90
CA GLN A 107 13.83 -16.65 -21.23
C GLN A 107 13.32 -17.44 -20.02
N VAL A 108 13.27 -16.81 -18.85
CA VAL A 108 12.65 -17.37 -17.65
C VAL A 108 11.30 -16.69 -17.45
N ASP A 109 10.23 -17.49 -17.41
CA ASP A 109 8.89 -16.97 -17.11
C ASP A 109 8.59 -17.08 -15.63
N LEU A 110 8.02 -16.02 -15.07
CA LEU A 110 7.55 -15.95 -13.70
C LEU A 110 6.05 -15.82 -13.65
N LEU A 111 5.42 -16.82 -13.04
CA LEU A 111 4.08 -16.69 -12.52
C LEU A 111 4.15 -16.24 -11.07
N ILE A 112 3.82 -14.97 -10.85
CA ILE A 112 3.76 -14.35 -9.53
C ILE A 112 2.33 -14.45 -9.02
N ILE A 113 2.13 -15.17 -7.92
CA ILE A 113 0.86 -15.27 -7.19
C ILE A 113 0.90 -14.25 -6.05
N LYS A 114 0.09 -13.19 -6.15
CA LYS A 114 0.12 -12.09 -5.18
C LYS A 114 -0.31 -12.55 -3.79
N ASN A 115 0.44 -12.11 -2.78
CA ASN A 115 0.06 -12.32 -1.39
C ASN A 115 -1.30 -11.67 -1.12
N SER A 116 -2.19 -12.38 -0.43
CA SER A 116 -3.49 -11.87 -0.04
C SER A 116 -3.90 -12.41 1.32
N THR A 117 -4.72 -11.62 2.03
CA THR A 117 -5.44 -12.04 3.23
C THR A 117 -6.71 -12.82 2.90
N ASP A 118 -7.14 -12.89 1.65
CA ASP A 118 -8.34 -13.65 1.23
C ASP A 118 -8.16 -15.18 1.28
N THR A 119 -7.04 -15.65 1.81
CA THR A 119 -6.80 -17.06 2.10
C THR A 119 -7.85 -17.63 3.08
N PRO A 120 -8.08 -18.95 3.11
CA PRO A 120 -7.60 -19.94 2.16
C PRO A 120 -8.32 -19.84 0.80
N PHE A 121 -7.57 -19.99 -0.29
CA PHE A 121 -8.11 -20.20 -1.63
C PHE A 121 -8.38 -21.69 -1.85
N PHE A 122 -9.59 -22.04 -2.28
CA PHE A 122 -9.98 -23.39 -2.65
C PHE A 122 -11.17 -23.36 -3.62
N ILE A 123 -11.35 -24.45 -4.36
CA ILE A 123 -12.43 -24.60 -5.35
C ILE A 123 -13.61 -25.37 -4.76
N LEU A 124 -14.81 -25.09 -5.26
CA LEU A 124 -16.07 -25.68 -4.82
C LEU A 124 -16.50 -26.89 -5.66
N ASP A 125 -15.96 -27.03 -6.87
CA ASP A 125 -16.20 -28.16 -7.77
C ASP A 125 -14.87 -28.88 -8.03
N ASP A 126 -14.91 -30.21 -8.12
CA ASP A 126 -13.77 -31.01 -8.58
C ASP A 126 -13.30 -30.52 -9.96
N TYR A 127 -11.99 -30.38 -10.14
CA TYR A 127 -11.41 -30.09 -11.44
C TYR A 127 -10.42 -31.18 -11.83
N SER A 128 -10.65 -31.82 -12.97
CA SER A 128 -9.79 -32.89 -13.49
C SER A 128 -9.19 -32.52 -14.83
N ASP A 129 -7.92 -32.87 -15.02
CA ASP A 129 -7.25 -32.86 -16.32
C ASP A 129 -6.38 -34.13 -16.42
N LYS A 130 -6.62 -34.92 -17.48
CA LYS A 130 -6.10 -36.27 -17.64
C LYS A 130 -6.35 -37.12 -16.38
N LYS A 131 -5.30 -37.61 -15.71
CA LYS A 131 -5.37 -38.45 -14.50
C LYS A 131 -5.27 -37.67 -13.19
N ARG A 132 -5.15 -36.34 -13.27
CA ARG A 132 -4.94 -35.46 -12.11
C ARG A 132 -6.23 -34.74 -11.78
N LYS A 133 -6.54 -34.61 -10.48
CA LYS A 133 -7.79 -34.03 -9.99
C LYS A 133 -7.52 -33.17 -8.76
N VAL A 134 -7.83 -31.89 -8.86
CA VAL A 134 -7.95 -30.98 -7.72
C VAL A 134 -9.35 -31.17 -7.12
N ARG A 135 -9.42 -31.50 -5.83
CA ARG A 135 -10.68 -31.85 -5.16
C ARG A 135 -11.41 -30.61 -4.67
N ALA A 136 -12.74 -30.65 -4.76
CA ALA A 136 -13.59 -29.65 -4.14
C ALA A 136 -13.35 -29.58 -2.62
N ASN A 137 -13.32 -28.36 -2.08
CA ASN A 137 -13.20 -28.04 -0.66
C ASN A 137 -11.91 -28.51 0.03
N ALA A 138 -10.97 -29.10 -0.70
CA ALA A 138 -9.64 -29.38 -0.17
C ALA A 138 -8.84 -28.07 -0.08
N ILE A 139 -8.17 -27.87 1.05
CA ILE A 139 -7.26 -26.75 1.26
C ILE A 139 -5.85 -27.26 1.00
N TYR A 140 -5.19 -26.71 -0.01
CA TYR A 140 -3.81 -27.05 -0.34
C TYR A 140 -2.89 -25.91 0.09
N THR A 141 -1.73 -26.25 0.65
CA THR A 141 -0.70 -25.29 1.07
C THR A 141 0.68 -25.73 0.59
N ARG A 142 1.58 -24.76 0.41
CA ARG A 142 3.03 -24.99 0.35
C ARG A 142 3.67 -24.78 1.72
N THR A 143 4.49 -25.75 2.15
CA THR A 143 5.31 -25.68 3.36
C THR A 143 6.71 -26.18 3.01
N GLY A 144 7.72 -25.30 3.10
CA GLY A 144 9.04 -25.55 2.56
C GLY A 144 8.97 -25.76 1.04
N ASP A 145 9.61 -26.81 0.57
CA ASP A 145 9.60 -27.30 -0.81
C ASP A 145 8.44 -28.26 -1.12
N VAL A 146 7.54 -28.50 -0.17
CA VAL A 146 6.47 -29.51 -0.30
C VAL A 146 5.09 -28.86 -0.43
N ASN A 147 4.40 -29.21 -1.51
CA ASN A 147 2.98 -28.96 -1.67
C ASN A 147 2.17 -30.06 -0.97
N THR A 148 1.00 -29.71 -0.42
CA THR A 148 0.03 -30.71 0.05
C THR A 148 -0.28 -31.70 -1.07
N ASP A 149 -0.32 -33.01 -0.79
CA ASP A 149 -0.67 -33.99 -1.82
C ASP A 149 -2.04 -33.69 -2.44
N ILE A 150 -2.15 -33.76 -3.77
CA ILE A 150 -3.37 -33.39 -4.51
C ILE A 150 -4.62 -34.17 -4.08
N ASP A 151 -4.43 -35.36 -3.51
CA ASP A 151 -5.47 -36.26 -3.04
C ASP A 151 -5.77 -36.14 -1.53
N LYS A 152 -5.17 -35.16 -0.85
CA LYS A 152 -5.38 -34.83 0.56
C LYS A 152 -5.78 -33.36 0.73
N SER A 153 -5.98 -32.97 1.99
CA SER A 153 -6.06 -31.57 2.42
C SER A 153 -4.92 -31.32 3.39
N ALA A 154 -4.51 -30.06 3.53
CA ALA A 154 -3.46 -29.65 4.44
C ALA A 154 -3.82 -29.98 5.89
N ASP A 155 -2.79 -30.15 6.71
CA ASP A 155 -2.96 -30.38 8.15
C ASP A 155 -3.64 -29.21 8.84
N ILE A 156 -4.35 -29.50 9.93
CA ILE A 156 -5.22 -28.52 10.61
C ILE A 156 -4.48 -27.26 11.06
N ASN A 157 -3.23 -27.37 11.50
CA ASN A 157 -2.39 -26.24 11.88
C ASN A 157 -2.11 -25.27 10.70
N HIS A 158 -2.00 -25.78 9.47
CA HIS A 158 -1.84 -24.96 8.28
C HIS A 158 -3.15 -24.28 7.90
N ILE A 159 -4.27 -25.01 7.98
CA ILE A 159 -5.61 -24.46 7.76
C ILE A 159 -5.91 -23.34 8.76
N GLU A 160 -5.65 -23.56 10.05
CA GLU A 160 -5.82 -22.56 11.11
C GLU A 160 -4.98 -21.31 10.86
N TYR A 161 -3.72 -21.47 10.41
CA TYR A 161 -2.87 -20.33 10.06
C TYR A 161 -3.50 -19.46 8.97
N LEU A 162 -4.06 -20.07 7.91
CA LEU A 162 -4.70 -19.32 6.82
C LEU A 162 -5.95 -18.56 7.28
N TRP A 163 -6.75 -19.17 8.15
CA TRP A 163 -7.90 -18.46 8.74
C TRP A 163 -7.46 -17.34 9.68
N ARG A 164 -6.42 -17.55 10.49
CA ARG A 164 -5.83 -16.48 11.30
C ARG A 164 -5.33 -15.33 10.42
N LYS A 165 -4.69 -15.64 9.29
CA LYS A 165 -4.28 -14.64 8.30
C LYS A 165 -5.47 -13.88 7.72
N ARG A 166 -6.55 -14.58 7.37
CA ARG A 166 -7.78 -13.98 6.88
C ARG A 166 -8.40 -12.97 7.84
N PHE A 167 -8.42 -13.32 9.12
CA PHE A 167 -8.95 -12.48 10.17
C PHE A 167 -7.91 -11.51 10.75
N LEU A 168 -6.71 -11.44 10.16
CA LEU A 168 -5.57 -10.64 10.62
C LEU A 168 -5.09 -10.97 12.05
N LEU A 169 -5.50 -12.10 12.61
CA LEU A 169 -5.12 -12.60 13.94
C LEU A 169 -3.66 -13.09 14.02
N ASN A 170 -2.95 -13.07 12.89
CA ASN A 170 -1.50 -13.29 12.81
C ASN A 170 -0.72 -11.98 12.71
N ARG A 171 -1.39 -10.82 12.75
CA ARG A 171 -0.77 -9.49 12.71
C ARG A 171 -0.73 -8.84 14.10
N PRO A 172 0.25 -7.96 14.36
CA PRO A 172 0.23 -7.12 15.55
C PRO A 172 -1.06 -6.27 15.62
N PRO A 173 -1.56 -5.94 16.82
CA PRO A 173 -2.81 -5.19 16.97
C PRO A 173 -2.88 -3.87 16.18
N LEU A 174 -1.76 -3.13 16.08
CA LEU A 174 -1.73 -1.87 15.34
C LEU A 174 -2.04 -2.05 13.85
N GLU A 175 -1.52 -3.13 13.23
CA GLU A 175 -1.81 -3.46 11.83
C GLU A 175 -3.26 -3.92 11.64
N GLN A 176 -3.83 -4.63 12.62
CA GLN A 176 -5.25 -4.98 12.60
C GLN A 176 -6.13 -3.72 12.65
N ILE A 177 -5.79 -2.77 13.51
CA ILE A 177 -6.49 -1.49 13.63
C ILE A 177 -6.36 -0.69 12.33
N LYS A 178 -5.15 -0.58 11.76
CA LYS A 178 -4.89 0.10 10.49
C LYS A 178 -5.80 -0.39 9.36
N GLN A 179 -6.03 -1.70 9.27
CA GLN A 179 -6.95 -2.28 8.28
C GLN A 179 -8.40 -1.94 8.60
N LYS A 180 -8.81 -2.06 9.85
CA LYS A 180 -10.19 -1.74 10.30
C LYS A 180 -10.55 -0.27 10.14
N LEU A 181 -9.59 0.65 10.18
CA LEU A 181 -9.84 2.08 9.98
C LEU A 181 -10.36 2.43 8.58
N GLN A 182 -10.09 1.58 7.59
CA GLN A 182 -10.62 1.75 6.23
C GLN A 182 -12.14 1.54 6.17
N GLN A 183 -12.74 0.88 7.17
CA GLN A 183 -14.18 0.67 7.27
C GLN A 183 -14.78 1.53 8.38
N LYS A 184 -14.86 2.84 8.15
CA LYS A 184 -15.37 3.84 9.13
C LYS A 184 -16.74 3.47 9.70
N SER A 185 -17.61 2.80 8.94
CA SER A 185 -18.92 2.33 9.40
C SER A 185 -18.86 1.30 10.55
N GLU A 186 -17.73 0.61 10.73
CA GLU A 186 -17.51 -0.30 11.86
C GLU A 186 -17.04 0.42 13.13
N TRP A 187 -16.92 1.75 13.10
CA TRP A 187 -16.47 2.54 14.24
C TRP A 187 -17.62 3.41 14.76
N LYS A 188 -17.71 3.54 16.07
CA LYS A 188 -18.62 4.47 16.73
C LYS A 188 -17.83 5.47 17.54
N ARG A 189 -18.25 6.73 17.50
CA ARG A 189 -17.74 7.80 18.34
C ARG A 189 -18.61 7.94 19.58
N LYS A 190 -17.98 8.06 20.75
CA LYS A 190 -18.60 8.50 22.00
C LYS A 190 -17.66 9.53 22.62
N GLU A 191 -18.14 10.77 22.74
CA GLU A 191 -17.30 11.90 23.18
C GLU A 191 -16.04 11.97 22.30
N ASP A 192 -14.86 11.93 22.91
CA ASP A 192 -13.57 12.03 22.23
C ASP A 192 -12.93 10.67 21.95
N THR A 193 -13.70 9.59 22.07
CA THR A 193 -13.24 8.22 21.81
C THR A 193 -14.01 7.56 20.68
N PHE A 194 -13.27 7.02 19.71
CA PHE A 194 -13.78 6.06 18.75
C PHE A 194 -13.48 4.65 19.22
N TYR A 195 -14.42 3.73 19.04
CA TYR A 195 -14.20 2.29 19.27
C TYR A 195 -14.78 1.48 18.12
N ASN A 196 -14.12 0.36 17.78
CA ASN A 196 -14.61 -0.56 16.77
C ASN A 196 -15.75 -1.42 17.34
N ILE A 197 -16.85 -1.60 16.60
CA ILE A 197 -18.04 -2.31 17.08
C ILE A 197 -17.82 -3.82 17.25
N PHE A 198 -16.91 -4.41 16.48
CA PHE A 198 -16.59 -5.85 16.52
C PHE A 198 -15.41 -6.15 17.44
N ASN A 199 -14.55 -5.15 17.67
CA ASN A 199 -13.38 -5.21 18.55
C ASN A 199 -13.36 -3.97 19.47
N PRO A 200 -14.24 -3.89 20.49
CA PRO A 200 -14.34 -2.72 21.37
C PRO A 200 -13.04 -2.39 22.13
N GLU A 201 -12.13 -3.35 22.24
CA GLU A 201 -10.78 -3.17 22.77
C GLU A 201 -9.89 -2.27 21.91
N PHE A 202 -10.21 -2.12 20.62
CA PHE A 202 -9.55 -1.20 19.70
C PHE A 202 -10.19 0.18 19.79
N THR A 203 -9.44 1.14 20.28
CA THR A 203 -9.94 2.50 20.51
C THR A 203 -8.99 3.55 19.97
N ILE A 204 -9.56 4.68 19.55
CA ILE A 204 -8.82 5.90 19.20
C ILE A 204 -9.34 7.02 20.08
N THR A 205 -8.46 7.61 20.89
CA THR A 205 -8.81 8.72 21.78
C THR A 205 -8.22 10.01 21.26
N LEU A 206 -9.01 11.08 21.25
CA LEU A 206 -8.56 12.44 20.97
C LEU A 206 -8.44 13.18 22.30
N GLU A 207 -7.26 13.72 22.57
CA GLU A 207 -6.98 14.50 23.77
C GLU A 207 -6.60 15.90 23.30
N ASP A 208 -7.52 16.86 23.44
CA ASP A 208 -7.30 18.26 23.06
C ASP A 208 -6.21 18.89 23.93
N ASP A 209 -5.35 19.72 23.33
CA ASP A 209 -4.44 20.54 24.08
C ASP A 209 -5.21 21.73 24.69
N ASP A 210 -5.03 21.99 26.00
CA ASP A 210 -5.69 23.09 26.73
C ASP A 210 -5.39 24.51 26.19
N ARG A 211 -4.53 24.64 25.17
CA ARG A 211 -4.13 25.92 24.57
C ARG A 211 -4.34 25.89 23.06
N SER A 212 -4.91 26.96 22.53
CA SER A 212 -4.83 27.27 21.10
C SER A 212 -3.35 27.40 20.72
N GLY A 213 -2.85 26.48 19.91
CA GLY A 213 -1.51 26.57 19.35
C GLY A 213 -1.43 27.63 18.25
N HIS A 214 -0.20 28.06 17.92
CA HIS A 214 0.00 28.96 16.78
C HIS A 214 -0.50 28.30 15.48
N PRO A 215 -1.27 29.01 14.63
CA PRO A 215 -1.77 28.46 13.37
C PRO A 215 -0.62 28.07 12.44
N GLU A 216 -0.59 26.80 12.02
CA GLU A 216 0.30 26.35 10.95
C GLU A 216 -0.13 26.93 9.60
N PHE A 217 0.77 26.95 8.61
CA PHE A 217 0.52 27.63 7.33
C PHE A 217 -0.77 27.16 6.62
N TYR A 218 -1.14 25.89 6.76
CA TYR A 218 -2.36 25.34 6.15
C TYR A 218 -3.65 25.79 6.84
N SER A 219 -3.57 26.39 8.04
CA SER A 219 -4.73 27.01 8.71
C SER A 219 -5.22 28.24 7.94
N TYR A 220 -4.30 28.96 7.31
CA TYR A 220 -4.59 30.14 6.49
C TYR A 220 -5.28 29.81 5.15
N LEU A 221 -5.36 28.53 4.78
CA LEU A 221 -6.17 28.07 3.65
C LEU A 221 -7.66 27.94 3.99
N MET A 222 -8.02 28.00 5.28
CA MET A 222 -9.40 27.84 5.74
C MET A 222 -10.19 29.15 5.64
N MET A 223 -11.52 29.05 5.68
CA MET A 223 -12.36 30.25 5.77
C MET A 223 -12.22 30.93 7.13
N ASN A 224 -12.02 30.13 8.18
CA ASN A 224 -11.69 30.61 9.51
C ASN A 224 -10.35 30.03 9.97
N ILE A 225 -9.42 30.89 10.36
CA ILE A 225 -8.05 30.52 10.78
C ILE A 225 -7.99 29.92 12.19
N SER A 226 -9.11 29.91 12.92
CA SER A 226 -9.16 29.33 14.26
C SER A 226 -8.83 27.85 14.20
N THR A 227 -7.71 27.53 14.86
CA THR A 227 -7.11 26.21 14.91
C THR A 227 -6.90 25.79 16.37
N SER A 228 -7.16 24.53 16.66
CA SER A 228 -6.69 23.87 17.87
C SER A 228 -5.91 22.61 17.53
N TYR A 229 -5.15 22.12 18.51
CA TYR A 229 -4.32 20.94 18.38
C TYR A 229 -4.62 19.99 19.53
N GLY A 230 -4.19 18.75 19.37
CA GLY A 230 -4.25 17.75 20.41
C GLY A 230 -3.47 16.52 20.02
N THR A 231 -3.55 15.50 20.87
CA THR A 231 -2.91 14.21 20.67
C THR A 231 -3.94 13.12 20.42
N LEU A 232 -3.77 12.41 19.31
CA LEU A 232 -4.51 11.20 18.98
C LEU A 232 -3.73 9.99 19.48
N GLU A 233 -4.39 9.10 20.21
CA GLU A 233 -3.79 7.85 20.67
C GLU A 233 -4.60 6.65 20.17
N ILE A 234 -3.90 5.69 19.54
CA ILE A 234 -4.47 4.38 19.23
C ILE A 234 -4.14 3.43 20.36
N LYS A 235 -5.16 2.78 20.93
CA LYS A 235 -5.04 1.86 22.06
C LYS A 235 -5.65 0.49 21.73
N CYS A 236 -5.06 -0.55 22.31
CA CYS A 236 -5.61 -1.91 22.34
C CYS A 236 -5.60 -2.43 23.78
N PHE A 237 -6.76 -2.82 24.32
CA PHE A 237 -6.93 -3.13 25.75
C PHE A 237 -6.36 -2.05 26.68
N GLY A 238 -6.51 -0.77 26.29
CA GLY A 238 -5.95 0.38 26.99
C GLY A 238 -4.44 0.59 26.83
N THR A 239 -3.71 -0.35 26.21
CA THR A 239 -2.29 -0.18 25.90
C THR A 239 -2.13 0.75 24.70
N LYS A 240 -1.41 1.86 24.87
CA LYS A 240 -1.06 2.79 23.79
C LYS A 240 -0.12 2.12 22.79
N LEU A 241 -0.58 2.00 21.54
CA LEU A 241 0.17 1.38 20.45
C LEU A 241 0.81 2.42 19.53
N TYR A 242 0.19 3.60 19.41
CA TYR A 242 0.60 4.67 18.50
C TYR A 242 0.08 6.02 19.01
N SER A 243 0.78 7.09 18.68
CA SER A 243 0.46 8.47 19.04
C SER A 243 0.76 9.38 17.86
N GLN A 244 -0.10 10.36 17.58
CA GLN A 244 0.17 11.39 16.60
C GLN A 244 -0.55 12.68 16.96
N GLY A 245 0.02 13.82 16.59
CA GLY A 245 -0.67 15.10 16.70
C GLY A 245 -1.87 15.16 15.75
N PHE A 246 -2.97 15.74 16.19
CA PHE A 246 -4.06 16.15 15.31
C PHE A 246 -4.28 17.65 15.38
N THR A 247 -5.00 18.16 14.40
CA THR A 247 -5.40 19.56 14.31
C THR A 247 -6.88 19.64 13.94
N ILE A 248 -7.56 20.57 14.59
CA ILE A 248 -8.94 20.96 14.29
C ILE A 248 -8.86 22.33 13.63
N LEU A 249 -9.33 22.39 12.39
CA LEU A 249 -9.26 23.54 11.50
C LEU A 249 -10.67 24.10 11.24
N ASP A 250 -10.72 25.33 10.74
CA ASP A 250 -11.93 26.00 10.28
C ASP A 250 -13.02 26.08 11.38
N SER A 251 -12.61 26.43 12.61
CA SER A 251 -13.49 26.52 13.79
C SER A 251 -14.24 25.23 14.13
N GLY A 252 -13.58 24.07 14.00
CA GLY A 252 -14.21 22.79 14.34
C GLY A 252 -14.80 22.03 13.17
N ARG A 253 -14.80 22.60 11.96
CA ARG A 253 -15.41 21.97 10.77
C ARG A 253 -14.54 20.87 10.18
N TYR A 254 -13.24 20.86 10.47
CA TYR A 254 -12.34 19.91 9.84
C TYR A 254 -11.29 19.37 10.81
N LEU A 255 -11.34 18.07 11.07
CA LEU A 255 -10.42 17.36 11.95
C LEU A 255 -9.51 16.46 11.12
N THR A 256 -8.20 16.55 11.34
CA THR A 256 -7.20 15.72 10.66
C THR A 256 -5.99 15.48 11.55
N VAL A 257 -5.26 14.38 11.32
CA VAL A 257 -3.90 14.24 11.87
C VAL A 257 -2.97 15.26 11.23
N VAL A 258 -1.92 15.67 11.95
CA VAL A 258 -0.93 16.63 11.43
C VAL A 258 -0.12 15.98 10.30
N PRO A 259 -0.02 16.58 9.10
CA PRO A 259 0.77 16.03 8.00
C PRO A 259 2.27 16.07 8.30
N GLU A 260 3.04 15.20 7.65
CA GLU A 260 4.49 15.12 7.83
C GLU A 260 5.22 16.26 7.12
N TRP A 261 6.40 16.64 7.64
CA TRP A 261 7.27 17.62 6.99
C TRP A 261 8.19 16.94 5.97
N GLY A 262 8.20 17.46 4.74
CA GLY A 262 9.19 17.14 3.71
C GLY A 262 10.15 18.30 3.49
N PHE A 263 11.38 17.98 3.10
CA PHE A 263 12.45 18.95 2.90
C PHE A 263 13.22 18.65 1.61
N ILE A 264 13.22 19.59 0.68
CA ILE A 264 13.98 19.49 -0.57
C ILE A 264 15.13 20.51 -0.52
N GLU A 265 16.37 20.03 -0.64
CA GLU A 265 17.54 20.90 -0.61
C GLU A 265 17.55 21.89 -1.79
N ASN A 266 17.96 23.14 -1.54
CA ASN A 266 18.16 24.12 -2.61
C ASN A 266 19.63 24.27 -2.97
N LYS A 267 20.05 23.62 -4.07
CA LYS A 267 21.44 23.69 -4.57
C LYS A 267 21.93 25.12 -4.90
N PHE A 268 21.04 26.10 -5.02
CA PHE A 268 21.39 27.50 -5.31
C PHE A 268 21.39 28.42 -4.09
N LYS A 269 20.94 27.96 -2.90
CA LYS A 269 20.95 28.74 -1.66
C LYS A 269 21.70 27.98 -0.56
N PHE A 270 22.78 28.58 -0.05
CA PHE A 270 23.50 28.04 1.12
C PHE A 270 22.53 27.97 2.32
N ASN A 271 22.29 26.77 2.85
CA ASN A 271 21.32 26.47 3.93
C ASN A 271 19.83 26.79 3.61
N GLY A 272 19.42 26.83 2.33
CA GLY A 272 18.00 26.94 1.98
C GLY A 272 17.40 25.56 1.69
N ALA A 273 16.48 25.07 2.52
CA ALA A 273 15.63 23.94 2.18
C ALA A 273 14.20 24.43 1.89
N ILE A 274 13.58 23.87 0.85
CA ILE A 274 12.16 24.04 0.59
C ILE A 274 11.44 23.08 1.53
N SER A 275 10.68 23.63 2.47
CA SER A 275 9.86 22.84 3.40
C SER A 275 8.42 22.80 2.91
N TYR A 276 7.80 21.64 3.01
CA TYR A 276 6.41 21.42 2.61
C TYR A 276 5.78 20.34 3.49
N LYS A 277 4.46 20.17 3.41
CA LYS A 277 3.74 19.14 4.14
C LYS A 277 3.17 18.08 3.21
N TYR A 278 3.18 16.82 3.65
CA TYR A 278 2.68 15.73 2.83
C TYR A 278 1.99 14.61 3.61
N TYR A 279 1.28 13.76 2.87
CA TYR A 279 0.93 12.39 3.25
C TYR A 279 1.39 11.38 2.21
N ILE A 280 1.55 10.14 2.64
CA ILE A 280 1.78 8.98 1.77
C ILE A 280 0.57 8.07 1.86
N LYS A 281 -0.08 7.79 0.73
CA LYS A 281 -1.24 6.89 0.68
C LYS A 281 -0.89 5.53 1.27
N GLY A 282 -1.77 5.03 2.12
CA GLY A 282 -1.60 3.75 2.81
C GLY A 282 -0.69 3.80 4.05
N SER A 283 -0.06 4.95 4.37
CA SER A 283 0.51 5.16 5.70
C SER A 283 -0.60 5.17 6.77
N LEU A 284 -0.25 4.89 8.02
CA LEU A 284 -1.22 4.96 9.11
C LEU A 284 -1.80 6.37 9.25
N ASP A 285 -0.95 7.38 9.13
CA ASP A 285 -1.31 8.80 9.20
C ASP A 285 -2.29 9.20 8.10
N TYR A 286 -2.06 8.76 6.86
CA TYR A 286 -3.02 9.01 5.78
C TYR A 286 -4.36 8.31 6.03
N ILE A 287 -4.34 7.07 6.53
CA ILE A 287 -5.56 6.33 6.86
C ILE A 287 -6.31 7.02 8.00
N LEU A 288 -5.62 7.53 9.01
CA LEU A 288 -6.21 8.32 10.10
C LEU A 288 -6.79 9.64 9.59
N HIS A 289 -6.07 10.34 8.72
CA HIS A 289 -6.54 11.55 8.05
C HIS A 289 -7.88 11.30 7.32
N GLU A 290 -7.97 10.24 6.52
CA GLU A 290 -9.21 9.85 5.85
C GLU A 290 -10.30 9.43 6.86
N PHE A 291 -9.93 8.66 7.89
CA PHE A 291 -10.86 8.19 8.92
C PHE A 291 -11.50 9.33 9.70
N LEU A 292 -10.75 10.36 10.06
CA LEU A 292 -11.25 11.51 10.84
C LEU A 292 -12.14 12.44 10.01
N SER A 293 -11.91 12.53 8.69
CA SER A 293 -12.69 13.38 7.79
C SER A 293 -14.18 13.08 7.82
N GLU A 294 -15.01 14.09 8.02
CA GLU A 294 -16.47 13.98 7.90
C GLU A 294 -16.95 14.19 6.46
N ASP A 295 -18.11 13.65 6.13
CA ASP A 295 -18.70 13.68 4.77
C ASP A 295 -19.67 14.86 4.58
N ASP A 296 -19.82 15.74 5.56
CA ASP A 296 -20.67 16.92 5.42
C ASP A 296 -20.05 17.95 4.45
N HIS A 297 -20.92 18.81 3.90
CA HIS A 297 -20.53 19.75 2.86
C HIS A 297 -19.40 20.70 3.29
N GLU A 298 -19.42 21.17 4.54
CA GLU A 298 -18.43 22.12 5.04
C GLU A 298 -17.07 21.44 5.25
N ALA A 299 -17.04 20.25 5.88
CA ALA A 299 -15.82 19.47 6.04
C ALA A 299 -15.19 19.11 4.69
N VAL A 300 -16.00 18.73 3.69
CA VAL A 300 -15.52 18.43 2.33
C VAL A 300 -14.88 19.66 1.68
N MET A 301 -15.45 20.84 1.87
CA MET A 301 -14.87 22.09 1.33
C MET A 301 -13.59 22.48 2.07
N ALA A 302 -13.54 22.33 3.39
CA ALA A 302 -12.33 22.55 4.19
C ALA A 302 -11.20 21.60 3.78
N LYS A 303 -11.50 20.30 3.61
CA LYS A 303 -10.55 19.29 3.08
C LYS A 303 -10.00 19.65 1.71
N LYS A 304 -10.85 20.12 0.79
CA LYS A 304 -10.41 20.58 -0.55
C LYS A 304 -9.44 21.75 -0.46
N ARG A 305 -9.67 22.71 0.45
CA ARG A 305 -8.75 23.83 0.68
C ARG A 305 -7.45 23.35 1.30
N PHE A 306 -7.53 22.46 2.29
CA PHE A 306 -6.38 21.85 2.94
C PHE A 306 -5.44 21.21 1.91
N TYR A 307 -5.97 20.40 1.00
CA TYR A 307 -5.20 19.73 -0.05
C TYR A 307 -4.49 20.65 -1.04
N LYS A 308 -4.83 21.95 -1.11
CA LYS A 308 -4.07 22.89 -1.94
C LYS A 308 -2.61 23.01 -1.47
N GLY A 309 -2.41 23.07 -0.15
CA GLY A 309 -1.09 23.24 0.46
C GLY A 309 -0.39 21.96 0.90
N ILE A 310 -1.03 20.79 0.74
CA ILE A 310 -0.52 19.50 1.22
C ILE A 310 -0.34 18.56 0.03
N VAL A 311 0.85 17.96 -0.08
CA VAL A 311 1.18 17.03 -1.17
C VAL A 311 0.77 15.60 -0.78
N ILE A 312 0.17 14.85 -1.70
CA ILE A 312 -0.24 13.46 -1.45
C ILE A 312 0.48 12.53 -2.41
N TYR A 313 1.41 11.74 -1.88
CA TYR A 313 2.15 10.73 -2.63
C TYR A 313 1.43 9.37 -2.62
N ASN A 314 1.61 8.58 -3.67
CA ASN A 314 1.07 7.23 -3.79
C ASN A 314 1.86 6.21 -2.97
N ASN A 315 3.17 6.42 -2.80
CA ASN A 315 4.09 5.61 -2.00
C ASN A 315 5.41 6.37 -1.79
N GLU A 316 6.31 5.83 -0.96
CA GLU A 316 7.62 6.41 -0.65
C GLU A 316 8.49 6.59 -1.91
N LEU A 317 8.48 5.62 -2.83
CA LEU A 317 9.27 5.68 -4.06
C LEU A 317 8.83 6.84 -4.97
N GLU A 318 7.52 7.10 -5.08
CA GLU A 318 7.02 8.28 -5.81
C GLU A 318 7.53 9.57 -5.17
N LYS A 319 7.52 9.66 -3.84
CA LYS A 319 8.06 10.80 -3.09
C LYS A 319 9.53 11.01 -3.40
N GLU A 320 10.36 9.99 -3.23
CA GLU A 320 11.82 10.06 -3.49
C GLU A 320 12.12 10.50 -4.93
N LEU A 321 11.49 9.86 -5.92
CA LEU A 321 11.71 10.19 -7.33
C LEU A 321 11.22 11.59 -7.69
N PHE A 322 10.13 12.05 -7.08
CA PHE A 322 9.60 13.37 -7.30
C PHE A 322 10.45 14.45 -6.61
N GLU A 323 10.91 14.23 -5.38
CA GLU A 323 11.81 15.16 -4.69
C GLU A 323 13.12 15.33 -5.48
N GLU A 324 13.68 14.25 -6.03
CA GLU A 324 14.85 14.32 -6.92
C GLU A 324 14.54 15.11 -8.21
N TYR A 325 13.38 14.88 -8.82
CA TYR A 325 12.94 15.66 -9.98
C TYR A 325 12.88 17.17 -9.67
N ILE A 326 12.32 17.55 -8.52
CA ILE A 326 12.26 18.95 -8.09
C ILE A 326 13.65 19.50 -7.80
N TYR A 327 14.52 18.74 -7.13
CA TYR A 327 15.90 19.13 -6.86
C TYR A 327 16.68 19.44 -8.16
N GLN A 328 16.49 18.62 -9.19
CA GLN A 328 17.10 18.84 -10.50
C GLN A 328 16.54 20.11 -11.18
N ASN A 329 15.25 20.40 -11.01
CA ASN A 329 14.52 21.49 -11.69
C ASN A 329 14.17 22.68 -10.77
N ILE A 330 14.88 22.87 -9.65
CA ILE A 330 14.51 23.81 -8.59
C ILE A 330 14.46 25.29 -9.01
N SER A 331 15.17 25.66 -10.08
CA SER A 331 15.08 27.00 -10.69
C SER A 331 13.68 27.27 -11.23
N PHE A 332 13.05 26.28 -11.87
CA PHE A 332 11.69 26.38 -12.38
C PHE A 332 10.67 26.57 -11.25
N LEU A 333 10.83 25.85 -10.14
CA LEU A 333 10.00 26.01 -8.94
C LEU A 333 10.15 27.43 -8.35
N THR A 334 11.38 27.92 -8.24
CA THR A 334 11.66 29.25 -7.70
C THR A 334 11.09 30.36 -8.58
N GLU A 335 11.26 30.26 -9.90
CA GLU A 335 10.68 31.19 -10.87
C GLU A 335 9.14 31.15 -10.85
N SER A 336 8.55 29.96 -10.74
CA SER A 336 7.10 29.79 -10.69
C SER A 336 6.51 30.46 -9.44
N ILE A 337 7.13 30.26 -8.26
CA ILE A 337 6.69 30.91 -7.01
C ILE A 337 6.78 32.44 -7.10
N ASN A 338 7.86 32.97 -7.69
CA ASN A 338 8.07 34.42 -7.82
C ASN A 338 7.12 35.10 -8.82
N ASN A 339 6.52 34.34 -9.75
CA ASN A 339 5.65 34.86 -10.82
C ASN A 339 4.14 34.73 -10.51
N ILE A 340 3.75 34.23 -9.33
CA ILE A 340 2.35 34.15 -8.92
C ILE A 340 1.87 35.52 -8.43
N ASP A 341 0.88 36.11 -9.11
CA ASP A 341 0.12 37.27 -8.61
C ASP A 341 -0.45 36.94 -7.23
N ASP A 342 -0.18 37.79 -6.24
CA ASP A 342 -0.33 37.50 -4.81
C ASP A 342 -1.80 37.27 -4.38
N PRO A 343 -2.28 36.01 -4.26
CA PRO A 343 -3.66 35.72 -3.90
C PRO A 343 -3.88 35.79 -2.39
N TYR A 344 -2.84 36.03 -1.60
CA TYR A 344 -2.83 35.86 -0.14
C TYR A 344 -2.41 37.15 0.61
N GLU A 345 -2.41 38.32 -0.05
CA GLU A 345 -2.19 39.62 0.62
C GLU A 345 -3.18 39.87 1.76
N TRP A 346 -4.36 39.25 1.72
CA TRP A 346 -5.42 39.41 2.72
C TRP A 346 -5.19 38.60 4.01
N LEU A 347 -4.14 37.78 4.10
CA LEU A 347 -3.86 37.02 5.32
C LEU A 347 -3.56 37.95 6.50
N GLU A 348 -4.28 37.72 7.60
CA GLU A 348 -4.05 38.39 8.90
C GLU A 348 -3.25 37.45 9.80
N THR A 349 -2.04 37.86 10.17
CA THR A 349 -1.11 37.11 11.03
C THR A 349 -0.60 38.01 12.17
N GLU A 350 0.11 37.46 13.15
CA GLU A 350 0.68 38.26 14.26
C GLU A 350 1.86 39.13 13.80
N SER A 351 2.54 38.74 12.72
CA SER A 351 3.65 39.50 12.14
C SER A 351 3.75 39.36 10.61
N GLU A 352 4.30 40.39 9.95
CA GLU A 352 4.61 40.34 8.51
C GLU A 352 5.58 39.22 8.14
N GLN A 353 6.48 38.83 9.06
CA GLN A 353 7.39 37.71 8.84
C GLN A 353 6.63 36.38 8.79
N GLU A 354 5.68 36.17 9.70
CA GLU A 354 4.80 34.99 9.70
C GLU A 354 3.93 34.97 8.45
N LYS A 355 3.38 36.12 8.04
CA LYS A 355 2.61 36.26 6.81
C LYS A 355 3.40 35.80 5.59
N GLN A 356 4.64 36.27 5.48
CA GLN A 356 5.51 35.93 4.36
C GLN A 356 5.90 34.44 4.37
N ASP A 357 6.17 33.87 5.54
CA ASP A 357 6.50 32.45 5.67
C ASP A 357 5.32 31.54 5.32
N ALA A 358 4.13 31.81 5.91
CA ALA A 358 2.91 31.07 5.62
C ALA A 358 2.54 31.14 4.14
N ARG A 359 2.59 32.35 3.55
CA ARG A 359 2.38 32.56 2.12
C ARG A 359 3.34 31.72 1.27
N THR A 360 4.62 31.79 1.58
CA THR A 360 5.66 31.06 0.82
C THR A 360 5.40 29.56 0.87
N LYS A 361 5.06 29.01 2.04
CA LYS A 361 4.74 27.58 2.21
C LYS A 361 3.46 27.15 1.49
N ILE A 362 2.43 27.99 1.49
CA ILE A 362 1.20 27.73 0.73
C ILE A 362 1.52 27.66 -0.77
N GLN A 363 2.22 28.65 -1.31
CA GLN A 363 2.59 28.71 -2.72
C GLN A 363 3.46 27.53 -3.13
N ILE A 364 4.41 27.12 -2.27
CA ILE A 364 5.21 25.91 -2.47
C ILE A 364 4.30 24.69 -2.57
N GLY A 365 3.37 24.48 -1.63
CA GLY A 365 2.46 23.34 -1.64
C GLY A 365 1.60 23.27 -2.91
N GLU A 366 1.02 24.41 -3.32
CA GLU A 366 0.20 24.50 -4.54
C GLU A 366 1.01 24.16 -5.79
N GLU A 367 2.21 24.70 -5.91
CA GLU A 367 3.07 24.49 -7.06
C GLU A 367 3.65 23.06 -7.10
N LEU A 368 4.00 22.49 -5.95
CA LEU A 368 4.41 21.08 -5.86
C LEU A 368 3.27 20.14 -6.27
N ASN A 369 2.03 20.43 -5.87
CA ASN A 369 0.87 19.65 -6.33
C ASN A 369 0.71 19.70 -7.85
N ARG A 370 0.82 20.90 -8.46
CA ARG A 370 0.76 21.08 -9.91
C ARG A 370 1.88 20.32 -10.64
N LEU A 371 3.11 20.37 -10.11
CA LEU A 371 4.27 19.67 -10.67
C LEU A 371 4.19 18.16 -10.49
N LEU A 372 3.64 17.67 -9.38
CA LEU A 372 3.43 16.25 -9.14
C LEU A 372 2.43 15.66 -10.14
N ASP A 373 1.35 16.38 -10.44
CA ASP A 373 0.40 15.97 -11.47
C ASP A 373 1.05 15.91 -12.86
N LYS A 374 1.92 16.87 -13.19
CA LYS A 374 2.70 16.83 -14.43
C LYS A 374 3.66 15.62 -14.45
N PHE A 375 4.40 15.41 -13.37
CA PHE A 375 5.34 14.29 -13.22
C PHE A 375 4.66 12.93 -13.40
N ARG A 376 3.43 12.77 -12.90
CA ARG A 376 2.62 11.56 -13.06
C ARG A 376 2.13 11.32 -14.49
N ASN A 377 1.98 12.38 -15.29
CA ASN A 377 1.48 12.28 -16.68
C ASN A 377 2.60 12.14 -17.73
N GLU A 378 3.86 12.45 -17.36
CA GLU A 378 5.04 12.35 -18.24
C GLU A 378 5.77 11.00 -18.16
N ARG A 379 5.31 10.09 -17.29
CA ARG A 379 5.77 8.70 -17.15
C ARG A 379 4.64 7.74 -17.51
#